data_AF-A0A2P8FZ74-F1
#
_entry.id   AF-A0A2P8FZ74-F1
#
_cell.length_a   1.000
_cell.length_b   1.000
_cell.length_c   1.000
_cell.angle_alpha   90.00
_cell.angle_beta   90.00
_cell.angle_gamma   90.00
#
_symmetry.space_group_name_H-M   'P 1'
#
loop_
_entity.id
_entity.type
_entity.pdbx_description
1 polymer ?
#
loop_
_entity_poly.entity_id
_entity_poly.type
_entity_poly.pdbx_seq_one_letter_code
_entity_poly.pdbx_strand_id
1 'polypeptide(L)' 'MSNALINSILYSFIGIAILVIVFVLVEVLTPRHNLRKEIMEKQNMAVAVLAGFFMLAMAIIIASAIH' A
#
# COMPACT_ATOMS: atom_id res chain seq x y z
N MET A 1 -4.88 -11.85 -27.66
CA MET A 1 -5.95 -11.97 -26.65
C MET A 1 -5.42 -12.63 -25.36
N SER A 2 -4.78 -13.82 -25.42
CA SER A 2 -4.16 -14.48 -24.26
C SER A 2 -3.06 -13.64 -23.56
N ASN A 3 -2.17 -13.01 -24.33
CA ASN A 3 -1.03 -12.25 -23.79
C ASN A 3 -1.46 -11.01 -22.98
N ALA A 4 -2.57 -10.36 -23.34
CA ALA A 4 -3.07 -9.20 -22.61
C ALA A 4 -3.56 -9.61 -21.20
N LEU A 5 -4.28 -10.74 -21.12
CA LEU A 5 -4.78 -11.29 -19.86
C LEU A 5 -3.63 -11.70 -18.92
N ILE A 6 -2.61 -12.37 -19.46
CA ILE A 6 -1.41 -12.76 -18.71
C ILE A 6 -0.67 -11.51 -18.19
N ASN A 7 -0.49 -10.50 -19.03
CA ASN A 7 0.15 -9.25 -18.62
C ASN A 7 -0.64 -8.51 -17.55
N SER A 8 -1.98 -8.39 -17.68
CA SER A 8 -2.82 -7.73 -16.67
C SER A 8 -2.74 -8.41 -15.30
N ILE A 9 -2.72 -9.74 -15.27
CA ILE A 9 -2.56 -10.51 -14.03
C ILE A 9 -1.16 -10.24 -13.45
N LEU A 10 -0.12 -10.33 -14.27
CA LEU A 10 1.26 -10.15 -13.82
C LEU A 10 1.48 -8.74 -13.24
N TYR A 11 1.02 -7.69 -13.93
CA TYR A 11 1.12 -6.32 -13.45
C TYR A 11 0.26 -6.04 -12.20
N SER A 12 -0.90 -6.69 -12.05
CA SER A 12 -1.69 -6.61 -10.83
C SER A 12 -0.92 -7.17 -9.62
N PHE A 13 -0.28 -8.34 -9.76
CA PHE A 13 0.55 -8.92 -8.70
C PHE A 13 1.78 -8.06 -8.38
N ILE A 14 2.43 -7.49 -9.40
CA ILE A 14 3.55 -6.56 -9.21
C ILE A 14 3.10 -5.33 -8.41
N GLY A 15 1.95 -4.73 -8.76
CA GLY A 15 1.42 -3.58 -8.02
C GLY A 15 1.12 -3.89 -6.56
N ILE A 16 0.54 -5.06 -6.27
CA ILE A 16 0.30 -5.54 -4.90
C ILE A 16 1.62 -5.72 -4.15
N ALA A 17 2.63 -6.32 -4.78
CA ALA A 17 3.94 -6.52 -4.17
C ALA A 17 4.60 -5.18 -3.82
N ILE A 18 4.53 -4.19 -4.71
CA ILE A 18 5.06 -2.84 -4.46
C ILE A 18 4.32 -2.16 -3.30
N LEU A 19 2.99 -2.27 -3.24
CA LEU A 19 2.20 -1.73 -2.12
C LEU A 19 2.61 -2.32 -0.78
N VAL A 20 2.84 -3.64 -0.71
CA VAL A 20 3.32 -4.31 0.50
C VAL A 20 4.71 -3.81 0.89
N ILE A 21 5.63 -3.68 -0.08
CA ILE A 21 6.98 -3.16 0.17
C ILE A 21 6.91 -1.75 0.76
N VAL A 22 6.10 -0.87 0.16
CA VAL A 22 5.94 0.51 0.62
C VAL A 22 5.35 0.55 2.03
N PHE A 23 4.34 -0.28 2.33
CA PHE A 23 3.79 -0.36 3.68
C PHE A 23 4.83 -0.77 4.72
N VAL A 24 5.62 -1.81 4.43
CA VAL A 24 6.72 -2.23 5.30
C VAL A 24 7.75 -1.11 5.45
N LEU A 25 8.07 -0.41 4.37
CA LEU A 25 9.00 0.72 4.39
C LEU A 25 8.51 1.83 5.33
N VAL A 26 7.22 2.18 5.26
CA VAL A 26 6.61 3.18 6.14
C VAL A 26 6.58 2.71 7.60
N GLU A 27 6.30 1.44 7.85
CA GLU A 27 6.33 0.86 9.20
C GLU A 27 7.76 0.94 9.80
N VAL A 28 8.79 0.67 8.99
CA VAL A 28 10.20 0.79 9.38
C VAL A 28 10.67 2.23 9.53
N LEU A 29 10.22 3.15 8.66
CA LEU A 29 10.55 4.58 8.70
C LEU A 29 9.80 5.33 9.81
N THR A 30 8.68 4.79 10.29
CA THR A 30 7.87 5.36 11.38
C THR A 30 7.98 4.53 12.67
N PRO A 31 9.18 4.14 13.15
CA PRO A 31 9.30 3.15 14.22
C PRO A 31 8.92 3.71 15.60
N ARG A 32 8.86 5.04 15.76
CA ARG A 32 8.44 5.67 17.02
C ARG A 32 6.93 5.59 17.27
N HIS A 33 6.12 5.47 16.22
CA HIS A 33 4.68 5.27 16.31
C HIS A 33 4.35 3.97 15.60
N ASN A 34 4.38 2.86 16.34
CA ASN A 34 3.93 1.57 15.82
C ASN A 34 2.50 1.72 15.29
N LEU A 35 2.34 1.87 13.97
CA LEU A 35 1.05 2.14 13.32
C LEU A 35 0.02 1.09 13.72
N ARG A 36 0.45 -0.18 13.75
CA ARG A 36 -0.38 -1.30 14.24
C ARG A 36 -0.84 -1.11 15.67
N LYS A 37 0.05 -0.69 16.58
CA LYS A 37 -0.29 -0.46 17.99
C LYS A 37 -1.27 0.69 18.13
N GLU A 38 -1.02 1.78 17.41
CA GLU A 38 -1.83 2.98 17.45
C GLU A 38 -3.24 2.74 16.89
N ILE A 39 -3.36 1.91 15.84
CA ILE A 39 -4.65 1.55 15.23
C ILE A 39 -5.38 0.47 16.05
N MET A 40 -4.70 -0.61 16.45
CA MET A 40 -5.35 -1.76 17.09
C MET A 40 -5.58 -1.57 18.59
N GLU A 41 -4.60 -1.04 19.33
CA GLU A 41 -4.70 -0.89 20.79
C GLU A 41 -5.29 0.46 21.19
N LYS A 42 -4.81 1.55 20.58
CA LYS A 42 -5.27 2.90 20.93
C LYS A 42 -6.47 3.39 20.12
N GLN A 43 -6.91 2.61 19.12
CA GLN A 43 -8.02 2.96 18.23
C GLN A 43 -7.91 4.37 17.65
N ASN A 44 -6.68 4.77 17.30
CA ASN A 44 -6.43 6.10 16.77
C ASN A 44 -6.92 6.20 15.32
N MET A 45 -8.16 6.67 15.17
CA MET A 45 -8.81 6.84 13.86
C MET A 45 -8.04 7.78 12.93
N ALA A 46 -7.34 8.80 13.46
CA ALA A 46 -6.56 9.71 12.62
C ALA A 46 -5.42 8.98 11.91
N VAL A 47 -4.71 8.09 12.62
CA VAL A 47 -3.62 7.29 12.06
C VAL A 47 -4.17 6.23 11.10
N ALA A 48 -5.32 5.61 11.41
CA ALA A 48 -5.96 4.64 10.52
C ALA A 48 -6.37 5.30 9.18
N VAL A 49 -7.00 6.47 9.24
CA VAL A 49 -7.41 7.22 8.05
C VAL A 49 -6.20 7.71 7.26
N LEU A 50 -5.17 8.23 7.92
CA LEU A 50 -3.92 8.63 7.28
C LEU A 50 -3.25 7.46 6.54
N ALA A 51 -3.13 6.31 7.20
CA ALA A 51 -2.56 5.10 6.59
C ALA A 51 -3.41 4.62 5.40
N GLY A 52 -4.73 4.67 5.51
CA GLY A 52 -5.65 4.33 4.42
C GLY A 52 -5.48 5.25 3.20
N PHE A 53 -5.46 6.57 3.40
CA PHE A 53 -5.26 7.53 2.31
C PHE A 53 -3.86 7.45 1.71
N PHE A 54 -2.84 7.17 2.52
CA PHE A 54 -1.49 6.94 2.03
C PHE A 54 -1.45 5.72 1.08
N MET A 55 -2.06 4.60 1.48
CA MET A 55 -2.13 3.39 0.65
C MET A 55 -2.93 3.63 -0.65
N LEU A 56 -4.01 4.41 -0.58
CA LEU A 56 -4.77 4.81 -1.77
C LEU A 56 -3.95 5.68 -2.72
N ALA A 57 -3.23 6.69 -2.20
CA ALA A 57 -2.36 7.54 -3.01
C ALA A 57 -1.26 6.73 -3.70
N MET A 58 -0.64 5.78 -2.98
CA MET A 58 0.35 4.89 -3.54
C MET A 58 -0.23 3.98 -4.64
N ALA A 59 -1.43 3.44 -4.45
CA ALA A 59 -2.10 2.63 -5.45
C ALA A 59 -2.35 3.41 -6.75
N ILE A 60 -2.75 4.69 -6.64
CA ILE A 60 -2.95 5.58 -7.79
C ILE A 60 -1.63 5.85 -8.51
N ILE A 61 -0.55 6.18 -7.78
CA ILE A 61 0.77 6.43 -8.37
C ILE A 61 1.27 5.18 -9.14
N ILE A 62 1.11 3.99 -8.55
CA ILE A 62 1.49 2.73 -9.19
C ILE A 62 0.64 2.49 -10.44
N ALA A 63 -0.68 2.70 -10.36
CA ALA A 63 -1.56 2.56 -11.52
C ALA A 63 -1.16 3.52 -12.66
N SER A 64 -0.81 4.77 -12.34
CA SER A 64 -0.32 5.75 -13.31
C SER A 64 1.07 5.44 -13.86
N ALA A 65 1.90 4.67 -13.15
CA ALA A 65 3.23 4.28 -13.62
C ALA A 65 3.22 3.02 -14.52
N ILE A 66 2.21 2.17 -14.34
CA ILE A 66 2.03 0.92 -15.12
C ILE A 66 1.28 1.18 -16.44
N HIS A 67 0.43 2.21 -16.47
CA HIS A 67 -0.31 2.64 -17.66
C HIS A 67 0.50 3.60 -18.54
#